data_AF-A0A847K0U0-F1
#
_entry.id   AF-A0A847K0U0-F1
#
_cell.length_a   1.000
_cell.length_b   1.000
_cell.length_c   1.000
_cell.angle_alpha   90.00
_cell.angle_beta   90.00
_cell.angle_gamma   90.00
#
_symmetry.space_group_name_H-M   'P 1'
#
loop_
_entity.id
_entity.type
_entity.pdbx_description
1 polymer ?
#
loop_
_entity_poly.entity_id
_entity_poly.type
_entity_poly.pdbx_seq_one_letter_code
_entity_poly.pdbx_strand_id
1 'polypeptide(L)'
;MNIDPRFITADQLLDPSVDARALEIICGHRQDLWAAVRIHPKCPPALAQWLQNEMARPDFNVPQQQYSPAQLQQIQATQVTQATATKQNSNKLDADQLRGKFIPVQILNLMIIVTGAIGALSLFMPVLDLGSLGSYNYFAEDLTTSGIRYFFFFLIGPILGVAGMITKNKQHFSGAATAALIFALLTAFVSLTDISDVNDLLAGSAGIGLYVMAGASIALIVLGALQLFNLRISPKGKSSAWQSR
;
A
#
# COMPACT_ATOMS: atom_id res chain seq x y z
N MET A 1 -25.00 4.37 9.13
CA MET A 1 -26.39 4.63 8.66
C MET A 1 -26.99 5.61 9.65
N ASN A 2 -27.52 6.75 9.20
CA ASN A 2 -28.12 7.73 10.11
C ASN A 2 -29.56 7.30 10.40
N ILE A 3 -29.74 6.43 11.39
CA ILE A 3 -31.05 5.88 11.78
C ILE A 3 -31.67 6.85 12.78
N ASP A 4 -32.85 7.39 12.47
CA ASP A 4 -33.61 8.16 13.44
C ASP A 4 -34.28 7.20 14.43
N PRO A 5 -33.89 7.21 15.73
CA PRO A 5 -34.38 6.27 16.73
C PRO A 5 -35.89 6.40 17.00
N ARG A 6 -36.52 7.49 16.55
CA ARG A 6 -37.96 7.72 16.78
C ARG A 6 -38.84 6.90 15.84
N PHE A 7 -38.36 6.59 14.63
CA PHE A 7 -39.15 5.95 13.58
C PHE A 7 -38.81 4.49 13.34
N ILE A 8 -37.82 3.94 14.04
CA ILE A 8 -37.46 2.54 13.90
C ILE A 8 -38.55 1.61 14.45
N THR A 9 -38.84 0.54 13.70
CA THR A 9 -39.77 -0.53 14.08
C THR A 9 -39.00 -1.76 14.55
N ALA A 10 -39.64 -2.65 15.30
CA ALA A 10 -39.02 -3.88 15.79
C ALA A 10 -38.50 -4.78 14.65
N ASP A 11 -39.19 -4.81 13.51
CA ASP A 11 -38.78 -5.58 12.33
C ASP A 11 -37.51 -5.01 11.68
N GLN A 12 -37.40 -3.67 11.61
CA GLN A 12 -36.17 -3.01 11.15
C GLN A 12 -35.01 -3.20 12.11
N LEU A 13 -35.31 -3.43 13.38
CA LEU A 13 -34.31 -3.70 14.42
C LEU A 13 -33.74 -5.12 14.31
N LEU A 14 -34.37 -6.01 13.53
CA LEU A 14 -33.82 -7.34 13.21
C LEU A 14 -32.74 -7.28 12.11
N ASP A 15 -32.52 -6.13 11.46
CA ASP A 15 -31.46 -5.98 10.46
C ASP A 15 -30.08 -6.02 11.15
N PRO A 16 -29.22 -7.02 10.83
CA PRO A 16 -27.88 -7.13 11.42
C PRO A 16 -26.94 -5.98 11.02
N SER A 17 -27.33 -5.11 10.08
CA SER A 17 -26.57 -3.92 9.69
C SER A 17 -26.57 -2.83 10.77
N VAL A 18 -27.53 -2.84 11.71
CA VAL A 18 -27.65 -1.87 12.81
C VAL A 18 -26.42 -1.95 13.73
N ASP A 19 -25.80 -0.80 14.01
CA ASP A 19 -24.60 -0.74 14.83
C ASP A 19 -24.92 -0.75 16.34
N ALA A 20 -23.93 -1.10 17.16
CA ALA A 20 -24.09 -1.19 18.62
C ALA A 20 -24.42 0.15 19.30
N ARG A 21 -23.89 1.27 18.80
CA ARG A 21 -24.14 2.62 19.32
C ARG A 21 -25.56 3.07 18.98
N ALA A 22 -26.08 2.69 17.82
CA ALA A 22 -27.47 2.93 17.44
C ALA A 22 -28.43 2.18 18.37
N LEU A 23 -28.12 0.94 18.75
CA LEU A 23 -28.92 0.19 19.73
C LEU A 23 -28.98 0.89 21.10
N GLU A 24 -27.86 1.46 21.58
CA GLU A 24 -27.83 2.25 22.82
C GLU A 24 -28.72 3.49 22.74
N ILE A 25 -28.67 4.22 21.63
CA ILE A 25 -29.50 5.40 21.38
C ILE A 25 -30.98 5.01 21.31
N ILE A 26 -31.31 3.92 20.62
CA ILE A 26 -32.69 3.41 20.50
C ILE A 26 -33.21 3.03 21.89
N CYS A 27 -32.41 2.34 22.72
CA CYS A 27 -32.78 2.01 24.09
C CYS A 27 -33.09 3.26 24.94
N GLY A 28 -32.36 4.36 24.73
CA GLY A 28 -32.62 5.63 25.44
C GLY A 28 -33.93 6.31 25.07
N HIS A 29 -34.50 6.02 23.89
CA HIS A 29 -35.68 6.71 23.37
C HIS A 29 -36.93 5.83 23.24
N ARG A 30 -36.78 4.51 23.12
CA ARG A 30 -37.86 3.57 22.79
C ARG A 30 -37.82 2.34 23.71
N GLN A 31 -38.49 2.45 24.85
CA GLN A 31 -38.58 1.37 25.85
C GLN A 31 -39.33 0.13 25.34
N ASP A 32 -40.22 0.32 24.38
CA ASP A 32 -40.98 -0.74 23.72
C ASP A 32 -40.08 -1.70 22.90
N LEU A 33 -38.90 -1.23 22.46
CA LEU A 33 -37.98 -2.02 21.65
C LEU A 33 -36.92 -2.77 22.46
N TRP A 34 -36.91 -2.63 23.79
CA TRP A 34 -35.87 -3.22 24.65
C TRP A 34 -35.78 -4.74 24.53
N ALA A 35 -36.91 -5.43 24.38
CA ALA A 35 -36.94 -6.88 24.20
C ALA A 35 -36.27 -7.30 22.88
N ALA A 36 -36.52 -6.56 21.79
CA ALA A 36 -35.91 -6.78 20.48
C ALA A 36 -34.41 -6.44 20.48
N VAL A 37 -34.02 -5.35 21.14
CA VAL A 37 -32.60 -4.96 21.28
C VAL A 37 -31.81 -6.03 22.05
N ARG A 38 -32.38 -6.58 23.13
CA ARG A 38 -31.70 -7.60 23.95
C ARG A 38 -31.34 -8.86 23.15
N ILE A 39 -32.17 -9.24 22.18
CA ILE A 39 -31.93 -10.44 21.33
C ILE A 39 -31.11 -10.12 20.06
N HIS A 40 -30.71 -8.86 19.86
CA HIS A 40 -29.97 -8.44 18.68
C HIS A 40 -28.52 -8.98 18.70
N PRO A 41 -27.98 -9.52 17.59
CA PRO A 41 -26.66 -10.16 17.55
C PRO A 41 -25.49 -9.20 17.86
N LYS A 42 -25.69 -7.90 17.67
CA LYS A 42 -24.70 -6.86 17.98
C LYS A 42 -24.98 -6.12 19.30
N CYS A 43 -25.91 -6.60 20.12
CA CYS A 43 -26.16 -6.00 21.43
C CYS A 43 -24.91 -6.15 22.32
N PRO A 44 -24.34 -5.05 22.85
CA PRO A 44 -23.23 -5.13 23.79
C PRO A 44 -23.63 -5.93 25.04
N PRO A 45 -22.72 -6.73 25.62
CA PRO A 45 -23.02 -7.53 26.81
C PRO A 45 -23.38 -6.65 28.02
N ALA A 46 -22.75 -5.48 28.15
CA ALA A 46 -23.07 -4.51 29.20
C ALA A 46 -24.49 -3.94 29.05
N LEU A 47 -24.92 -3.65 27.82
CA LEU A 47 -26.27 -3.15 27.54
C LEU A 47 -27.32 -4.24 27.81
N ALA A 48 -27.04 -5.49 27.44
CA ALA A 48 -27.94 -6.61 27.70
C ALA A 48 -28.17 -6.83 29.20
N GLN A 49 -27.11 -6.74 30.01
CA GLN A 49 -27.19 -6.84 31.47
C GLN A 49 -27.97 -5.67 32.08
N TRP A 50 -27.71 -4.44 31.61
CA TRP A 50 -28.45 -3.27 32.06
C TRP A 50 -29.96 -3.40 31.75
N LEU A 51 -30.30 -3.77 30.52
CA LEU A 51 -31.70 -4.02 30.11
C LEU A 51 -32.36 -5.10 30.96
N GLN A 52 -31.63 -6.17 31.31
CA GLN A 52 -32.15 -7.25 32.16
C GLN A 52 -32.49 -6.76 33.57
N ASN A 53 -31.65 -5.91 34.15
CA ASN A 53 -31.90 -5.32 35.48
C ASN A 53 -33.04 -4.31 35.44
N GLU A 54 -33.15 -3.52 34.36
CA GLU A 54 -34.16 -2.48 34.24
C GLU A 54 -35.56 -3.05 33.96
N MET A 55 -35.65 -4.09 33.13
CA MET A 55 -36.91 -4.82 32.88
C MET A 55 -37.39 -5.65 34.09
N ALA A 56 -36.52 -5.93 35.07
CA ALA A 56 -36.88 -6.63 36.29
C ALA A 56 -37.47 -5.69 37.36
N ARG A 57 -37.50 -4.38 37.13
CA ARG A 57 -38.10 -3.42 38.06
C ARG A 57 -39.63 -3.56 38.06
N PRO A 58 -40.28 -3.55 39.23
CA PRO A 58 -41.73 -3.74 39.35
C PRO A 58 -42.56 -2.61 38.69
N ASP A 59 -41.97 -1.44 38.46
CA ASP A 59 -42.61 -0.29 37.82
C ASP A 59 -42.55 -0.35 36.27
N PHE A 60 -41.89 -1.38 35.71
CA PHE A 60 -41.71 -1.51 34.27
C PHE A 60 -42.98 -2.07 33.61
N ASN A 61 -43.87 -1.18 33.19
CA ASN A 61 -45.12 -1.52 32.51
C ASN A 61 -44.97 -1.32 30.99
N VAL A 62 -44.43 -2.31 30.28
CA VAL A 62 -44.39 -2.31 28.81
C VAL A 62 -45.55 -3.13 28.26
N PRO A 63 -46.31 -2.62 27.27
CA PRO A 63 -47.31 -3.42 26.57
C PRO A 63 -46.60 -4.62 25.92
N GLN A 64 -46.84 -5.82 26.45
CA GLN A 64 -46.27 -7.05 25.90
C GLN A 64 -46.79 -7.27 24.48
N GLN A 65 -46.00 -6.89 23.48
CA GLN A 65 -46.15 -7.46 22.15
C GLN A 65 -45.76 -8.93 22.23
N GLN A 66 -46.77 -9.79 22.17
CA GLN A 66 -46.69 -11.23 22.33
C GLN A 66 -46.01 -11.85 21.10
N TYR A 67 -44.68 -11.83 21.06
CA TYR A 67 -43.91 -12.61 20.09
C TYR A 67 -44.09 -14.09 20.40
N SER A 68 -44.70 -14.81 19.46
CA SER A 68 -44.95 -16.25 19.61
C SER A 68 -43.64 -17.05 19.54
N PRO A 69 -43.46 -18.11 20.34
CA PRO A 69 -42.23 -18.91 20.36
C PRO A 69 -41.86 -19.54 19.01
N ALA A 70 -42.83 -19.68 18.09
CA ALA A 70 -42.60 -20.16 16.73
C ALA A 70 -41.75 -19.20 15.87
N GLN A 71 -41.87 -17.88 16.08
CA GLN A 71 -41.08 -16.89 15.33
C GLN A 71 -39.62 -16.86 15.80
N LEU A 72 -39.35 -17.15 17.08
CA LEU A 72 -37.98 -17.20 17.61
C LEU A 72 -37.15 -18.37 17.04
N GLN A 73 -37.78 -19.50 16.70
CA GLN A 73 -37.07 -20.64 16.09
C GLN A 73 -36.70 -20.43 14.62
N GLN A 74 -37.49 -19.65 13.87
CA GLN A 74 -37.22 -19.38 12.46
C GLN A 74 -36.08 -18.35 12.26
N ILE A 75 -35.91 -17.43 13.22
CA ILE A 75 -34.80 -16.46 13.25
C ILE A 75 -33.47 -17.18 13.51
N GLN A 76 -33.43 -18.22 14.34
CA GLN A 76 -32.19 -18.97 14.62
C GLN A 76 -31.78 -19.90 13.46
N ALA A 77 -32.75 -20.54 12.78
CA ALA A 77 -32.46 -21.48 11.69
C ALA A 77 -31.88 -20.79 10.44
N THR A 78 -32.27 -19.55 10.16
CA THR A 78 -31.78 -18.80 8.99
C THR A 78 -30.33 -18.30 9.17
N GLN A 79 -29.81 -18.27 10.41
CA GLN A 79 -28.50 -17.69 10.72
C GLN A 79 -27.31 -18.64 10.54
N VAL A 80 -27.52 -19.96 10.55
CA VAL A 80 -26.42 -20.93 10.46
C VAL A 80 -25.90 -21.08 9.02
N THR A 81 -26.71 -20.73 8.01
CA THR A 81 -26.31 -20.87 6.60
C THR A 81 -25.60 -19.64 6.03
N GLN A 82 -25.80 -18.43 6.60
CA GLN A 82 -25.19 -17.19 6.09
C GLN A 82 -23.92 -16.75 6.84
N ALA A 83 -23.72 -17.19 8.10
CA ALA A 83 -22.52 -16.83 8.87
C ALA A 83 -21.21 -17.36 8.27
N THR A 84 -21.26 -18.40 7.44
CA THR A 84 -20.10 -18.98 6.75
C THR A 84 -19.78 -18.30 5.41
N ALA A 85 -20.75 -17.65 4.76
CA ALA A 85 -20.55 -17.00 3.47
C ALA A 85 -20.10 -15.53 3.59
N THR A 86 -20.54 -14.81 4.64
CA THR A 86 -20.30 -13.36 4.72
C THR A 86 -18.95 -12.99 5.34
N LYS A 87 -18.38 -13.81 6.24
CA LYS A 87 -17.03 -13.55 6.81
C LYS A 87 -15.89 -13.72 5.79
N GLN A 88 -16.15 -14.34 4.65
CA GLN A 88 -15.13 -14.51 3.60
C GLN A 88 -15.07 -13.32 2.63
N ASN A 89 -16.12 -12.49 2.56
CA ASN A 89 -16.21 -11.37 1.62
C ASN A 89 -15.84 -10.01 2.23
N SER A 90 -16.15 -9.76 3.50
CA SER A 90 -15.80 -8.48 4.15
C SER A 90 -14.30 -8.33 4.44
N ASN A 91 -13.59 -9.42 4.77
CA ASN A 91 -12.12 -9.39 4.88
C ASN A 91 -11.41 -9.29 3.52
N LYS A 92 -12.09 -9.66 2.43
CA LYS A 92 -11.53 -9.57 1.07
C LYS A 92 -11.65 -8.16 0.50
N LEU A 93 -12.78 -7.51 0.73
CA LEU A 93 -13.06 -6.18 0.17
C LEU A 93 -12.16 -5.08 0.76
N ASP A 94 -11.88 -5.13 2.07
CA ASP A 94 -10.97 -4.17 2.72
C ASP A 94 -9.49 -4.44 2.40
N ALA A 95 -9.09 -5.71 2.24
CA ALA A 95 -7.73 -6.06 1.83
C ALA A 95 -7.46 -5.72 0.35
N ASP A 96 -8.46 -5.85 -0.53
CA ASP A 96 -8.34 -5.50 -1.94
C ASP A 96 -8.44 -3.98 -2.18
N GLN A 97 -9.16 -3.21 -1.34
CA GLN A 97 -9.15 -1.75 -1.38
C GLN A 97 -7.88 -1.12 -0.77
N LEU A 98 -7.31 -1.69 0.30
CA LEU A 98 -6.00 -1.27 0.85
C LEU A 98 -4.81 -1.76 0.03
N ARG A 99 -5.01 -2.74 -0.87
CA ARG A 99 -4.10 -3.07 -1.98
C ARG A 99 -4.16 -2.05 -3.12
N GLY A 100 -4.80 -0.90 -2.91
CA GLY A 100 -4.84 0.23 -3.81
C GLY A 100 -3.45 0.57 -4.35
N LYS A 101 -3.29 0.34 -5.67
CA LYS A 101 -2.20 0.83 -6.52
C LYS A 101 -0.78 0.48 -6.09
N PHE A 102 -0.51 -0.77 -5.71
CA PHE A 102 0.87 -1.25 -5.82
C PHE A 102 1.28 -1.24 -7.30
N ILE A 103 2.29 -0.43 -7.64
CA ILE A 103 2.87 -0.42 -8.98
C ILE A 103 3.39 -1.84 -9.24
N PRO A 104 2.90 -2.52 -10.29
CA PRO A 104 3.35 -3.87 -10.59
C PRO A 104 4.86 -3.84 -10.79
N VAL A 105 5.53 -4.82 -10.18
CA VAL A 105 6.98 -4.96 -10.14
C VAL A 105 7.63 -4.84 -11.54
N GLN A 106 6.93 -5.30 -12.57
CA GLN A 106 7.35 -5.20 -13.97
C GLN A 106 7.47 -3.75 -14.45
N ILE A 107 6.53 -2.86 -14.06
CA ILE A 107 6.59 -1.44 -14.39
C ILE A 107 7.78 -0.78 -13.68
N LEU A 108 8.05 -1.16 -12.43
CA LEU A 108 9.23 -0.67 -11.69
C LEU A 108 10.54 -1.06 -12.40
N ASN A 109 10.68 -2.31 -12.84
CA ASN A 109 11.86 -2.74 -13.61
C ASN A 109 12.00 -1.96 -14.92
N LEU A 110 10.89 -1.76 -15.64
CA LEU A 110 10.88 -0.98 -16.87
C LEU A 110 11.37 0.46 -16.61
N MET A 111 10.88 1.10 -15.54
CA MET A 111 11.32 2.44 -15.15
C MET A 111 12.82 2.48 -14.80
N ILE A 112 13.34 1.45 -14.11
CA ILE A 112 14.78 1.34 -13.82
C ILE A 112 15.59 1.22 -15.12
N ILE A 113 15.15 0.38 -16.05
CA ILE A 113 15.81 0.19 -17.34
C ILE A 113 15.84 1.50 -18.14
N VAL A 114 14.68 2.16 -18.27
CA VAL A 114 14.56 3.44 -18.99
C VAL A 114 15.40 4.52 -18.33
N THR A 115 15.36 4.65 -17.01
CA THR A 115 16.14 5.65 -16.28
C THR A 115 17.65 5.39 -16.41
N GLY A 116 18.08 4.13 -16.31
CA GLY A 116 19.48 3.75 -16.53
C GLY A 116 19.94 4.03 -17.97
N ALA A 117 19.09 3.79 -18.96
CA ALA A 117 19.39 4.14 -20.36
C ALA A 117 19.51 5.66 -20.56
N ILE A 118 18.64 6.47 -19.93
CA ILE A 118 18.75 7.93 -19.95
C ILE A 118 20.07 8.39 -19.33
N GLY A 119 20.47 7.82 -18.18
CA GLY A 119 21.76 8.10 -17.55
C GLY A 119 22.97 7.68 -18.39
N ALA A 120 22.88 6.56 -19.12
CA ALA A 120 23.93 6.16 -20.06
C ALA A 120 24.03 7.13 -21.25
N LEU A 121 22.89 7.57 -21.79
CA LEU A 121 22.85 8.54 -22.88
C LEU A 121 23.38 9.92 -22.46
N SER A 122 23.25 10.29 -21.18
CA SER A 122 23.78 11.57 -20.69
C SER A 122 25.30 11.65 -20.71
N LEU A 123 26.01 10.53 -20.78
CA LEU A 123 27.48 10.51 -20.90
C LEU A 123 27.97 11.04 -22.25
N PHE A 124 27.12 10.98 -23.28
CA PHE A 124 27.42 11.50 -24.61
C PHE A 124 27.06 12.99 -24.75
N MET A 125 26.29 13.52 -23.80
CA MET A 125 25.90 14.93 -23.77
C MET A 125 27.04 15.79 -23.17
N PRO A 126 27.05 17.11 -23.45
CA PRO A 126 27.98 18.04 -22.81
C PRO A 126 27.91 17.96 -21.29
N VAL A 127 29.03 17.68 -20.65
CA VAL A 127 29.19 17.61 -19.18
C VAL A 127 29.92 18.83 -18.65
N LEU A 128 30.75 19.45 -19.49
CA LEU A 128 31.44 20.70 -19.23
C LEU A 128 31.19 21.64 -20.40
N ASP A 129 30.72 22.85 -20.10
CA ASP A 129 30.58 23.93 -21.07
C ASP A 129 31.51 25.08 -20.67
N LEU A 130 32.52 25.34 -21.50
CA LEU A 130 33.51 26.40 -21.30
C LEU A 130 33.22 27.64 -22.18
N GLY A 131 31.98 27.79 -22.64
CA GLY A 131 31.55 28.91 -23.47
C GLY A 131 32.28 28.92 -24.82
N SER A 132 33.16 29.91 -25.04
CA SER A 132 33.88 30.06 -26.32
C SER A 132 34.91 28.96 -26.57
N LEU A 133 35.37 28.25 -25.53
CA LEU A 133 36.31 27.14 -25.64
C LEU A 133 35.63 25.82 -26.04
N GLY A 134 34.30 25.80 -26.09
CA GLY A 134 33.51 24.66 -26.53
C GLY A 134 32.99 23.79 -25.38
N SER A 135 32.32 22.71 -25.79
CA SER A 135 31.64 21.78 -24.89
C SER A 135 32.28 20.39 -24.94
N TYR A 136 32.51 19.78 -23.79
CA TYR A 136 33.14 18.48 -23.66
C TYR A 136 32.16 17.48 -23.05
N ASN A 137 32.20 16.23 -23.52
CA ASN A 137 31.47 15.10 -22.93
C ASN A 137 32.44 14.18 -22.17
N TYR A 138 31.90 13.15 -21.51
CA TYR A 138 32.72 12.21 -20.73
C TYR A 138 33.64 11.30 -21.57
N PHE A 139 33.51 11.32 -22.90
CA PHE A 139 34.37 10.59 -23.82
C PHE A 139 35.41 11.50 -24.51
N ALA A 140 35.54 12.75 -24.07
CA ALA A 140 36.70 13.57 -24.41
C ALA A 140 37.98 12.93 -23.83
N GLU A 141 39.13 13.18 -24.48
CA GLU A 141 40.41 12.53 -24.17
C GLU A 141 40.76 12.58 -22.68
N ASP A 142 40.54 13.73 -22.03
CA ASP A 142 40.84 13.96 -20.62
C ASP A 142 39.84 13.34 -19.63
N LEU A 143 38.62 13.02 -20.09
CA LEU A 143 37.51 12.54 -19.25
C LEU A 143 37.17 11.06 -19.49
N THR A 144 37.75 10.44 -20.51
CA THR A 144 37.39 9.09 -21.01
C THR A 144 37.42 8.03 -19.91
N THR A 145 38.40 8.09 -19.00
CA THR A 145 38.50 7.13 -17.89
C THR A 145 37.29 7.23 -16.94
N SER A 146 36.79 8.44 -16.68
CA SER A 146 35.59 8.66 -15.87
C SER A 146 34.33 8.27 -16.66
N GLY A 147 34.28 8.60 -17.95
CA GLY A 147 33.18 8.20 -18.84
C GLY A 147 32.96 6.70 -18.92
N ILE A 148 34.03 5.92 -19.10
CA ILE A 148 33.96 4.46 -19.12
C ILE A 148 33.44 3.90 -17.78
N ARG A 149 33.88 4.48 -16.65
CA ARG A 149 33.42 4.05 -15.32
C ARG A 149 31.93 4.27 -15.14
N TYR A 150 31.42 5.47 -15.44
CA TYR A 150 29.99 5.74 -15.35
C TYR A 150 29.18 4.93 -16.35
N PHE A 151 29.73 4.69 -17.54
CA PHE A 151 29.08 3.86 -18.55
C PHE A 151 28.80 2.46 -18.01
N PHE A 152 29.77 1.81 -17.37
CA PHE A 152 29.55 0.51 -16.74
C PHE A 152 28.54 0.58 -15.58
N PHE A 153 28.57 1.63 -14.75
CA PHE A 153 27.58 1.78 -13.67
C PHE A 153 26.15 1.92 -14.19
N PHE A 154 25.93 2.72 -15.23
CA PHE A 154 24.63 2.86 -15.87
C PHE A 154 24.21 1.64 -16.70
N LEU A 155 25.14 0.77 -17.10
CA LEU A 155 24.85 -0.45 -17.84
C LEU A 155 24.43 -1.61 -16.92
N ILE A 156 25.07 -1.74 -15.76
CA ILE A 156 24.83 -2.86 -14.83
C ILE A 156 23.39 -2.87 -14.31
N GLY A 157 22.84 -1.70 -13.95
CA GLY A 157 21.46 -1.57 -13.45
C GLY A 157 20.41 -2.12 -14.43
N PRO A 158 20.36 -1.63 -15.68
CA PRO A 158 19.50 -2.15 -16.73
C PRO A 158 19.72 -3.63 -17.04
N ILE A 159 20.97 -4.11 -17.10
CA ILE A 159 21.26 -5.54 -17.33
C ILE A 159 20.65 -6.40 -16.23
N LEU A 160 20.83 -6.01 -14.96
CA LEU A 160 20.23 -6.72 -13.83
C LEU A 160 18.70 -6.59 -13.81
N GLY A 161 18.16 -5.44 -14.23
CA GLY A 161 16.71 -5.24 -14.40
C GLY A 161 16.11 -6.18 -15.45
N VAL A 162 16.75 -6.30 -16.62
CA VAL A 162 16.36 -7.23 -17.69
C VAL A 162 16.50 -8.68 -17.22
N ALA A 163 17.62 -9.03 -16.57
CA ALA A 163 17.82 -10.37 -16.01
C ALA A 163 16.73 -10.72 -14.97
N GLY A 164 16.33 -9.75 -14.14
CA GLY A 164 15.23 -9.88 -13.18
C GLY A 164 13.85 -10.05 -13.83
N MET A 165 13.65 -9.53 -15.05
CA MET A 165 12.42 -9.77 -15.81
C MET A 165 12.37 -11.16 -16.45
N ILE A 166 13.51 -11.66 -16.92
CA ILE A 166 13.62 -12.97 -17.56
C ILE A 166 13.57 -14.10 -16.52
N THR A 167 14.26 -13.92 -15.39
CA THR A 167 14.33 -14.94 -14.34
C THR A 167 13.06 -14.89 -13.48
N LYS A 168 12.19 -15.91 -13.60
CA LYS A 168 10.97 -16.05 -12.77
C LYS A 168 11.24 -16.31 -11.28
N ASN A 169 12.50 -16.27 -10.84
CA ASN A 169 12.90 -16.58 -9.48
C ASN A 169 12.85 -15.34 -8.59
N LYS A 170 12.00 -15.39 -7.54
CA LYS A 170 11.81 -14.31 -6.57
C LYS A 170 13.09 -13.88 -5.85
N GLN A 171 14.11 -14.74 -5.77
CA GLN A 171 15.36 -14.42 -5.05
C GLN A 171 16.33 -13.54 -5.85
N HIS A 172 16.39 -13.69 -7.18
CA HIS A 172 17.26 -12.87 -8.03
C HIS A 172 16.75 -11.43 -8.15
N PHE A 173 15.45 -11.27 -7.90
CA PHE A 173 14.76 -9.99 -7.98
C PHE A 173 15.20 -8.97 -6.92
N SER A 174 15.51 -9.43 -5.70
CA SER A 174 15.99 -8.56 -4.61
C SER A 174 17.46 -8.14 -4.77
N GLY A 175 18.27 -8.97 -5.42
CA GLY A 175 19.68 -8.67 -5.66
C GLY A 175 19.87 -7.54 -6.67
N ALA A 176 19.08 -7.56 -7.76
CA ALA A 176 19.11 -6.53 -8.79
C ALA A 176 18.76 -5.14 -8.25
N ALA A 177 17.71 -5.04 -7.43
CA ALA A 177 17.29 -3.78 -6.82
C ALA A 177 18.36 -3.20 -5.89
N THR A 178 18.97 -4.05 -5.06
CA THR A 178 20.03 -3.64 -4.13
C THR A 178 21.27 -3.16 -4.88
N ALA A 179 21.71 -3.90 -5.91
CA ALA A 179 22.87 -3.53 -6.71
C ALA A 179 22.63 -2.19 -7.44
N ALA A 180 21.47 -2.04 -8.10
CA ALA A 180 21.10 -0.80 -8.79
C ALA A 180 21.09 0.40 -7.83
N LEU A 181 20.59 0.23 -6.61
CA LEU A 181 20.58 1.27 -5.59
C LEU A 181 21.99 1.69 -5.16
N ILE A 182 22.90 0.72 -4.93
CA ILE A 182 24.30 1.01 -4.56
C ILE A 182 24.99 1.81 -5.68
N PHE A 183 24.87 1.35 -6.93
CA PHE A 183 25.50 2.03 -8.07
C PHE A 183 24.90 3.42 -8.32
N ALA A 184 23.57 3.57 -8.19
CA ALA A 184 22.92 4.86 -8.31
C ALA A 184 23.37 5.83 -7.21
N LEU A 185 23.60 5.34 -5.99
CA LEU A 185 24.08 6.17 -4.88
C LEU A 185 25.52 6.65 -5.12
N LEU A 186 26.41 5.75 -5.56
CA LEU A 186 27.78 6.11 -5.92
C LEU A 186 27.81 7.11 -7.06
N THR A 187 27.03 6.88 -8.11
CA THR A 187 26.97 7.78 -9.28
C THR A 187 26.37 9.13 -8.92
N ALA A 188 25.35 9.17 -8.06
CA ALA A 188 24.77 10.41 -7.55
C ALA A 188 25.82 11.22 -6.78
N PHE A 189 26.54 10.59 -5.85
CA PHE A 189 27.57 11.25 -5.07
C PHE A 189 28.63 11.88 -5.97
N VAL A 190 29.17 11.10 -6.92
CA VAL A 190 30.22 11.59 -7.81
C VAL A 190 29.70 12.66 -8.79
N SER A 191 28.47 12.51 -9.30
CA SER A 191 27.87 13.56 -10.14
C SER A 191 27.75 14.88 -9.40
N LEU A 192 27.37 14.87 -8.13
CA LEU A 192 27.21 16.09 -7.33
C LEU A 192 28.56 16.74 -7.02
N THR A 193 29.61 15.94 -6.79
CA THR A 193 30.97 16.49 -6.64
C THR A 193 31.47 17.09 -7.95
N ASP A 194 31.25 16.43 -9.08
CA ASP A 194 31.64 16.95 -10.40
C ASP A 194 30.89 18.26 -10.71
N ILE A 195 29.60 18.41 -10.34
CA ILE A 195 28.86 19.69 -10.47
C ILE A 195 29.55 20.80 -9.65
N SER A 196 29.91 20.49 -8.39
CA SER A 196 30.55 21.47 -7.50
C SER A 196 31.89 21.92 -8.06
N ASP A 197 32.73 20.97 -8.44
CA ASP A 197 34.08 21.23 -8.93
C ASP A 197 34.06 22.03 -10.25
N VAL A 198 33.10 21.74 -11.13
CA VAL A 198 32.92 22.47 -12.38
C VAL A 198 32.42 23.90 -12.15
N ASN A 199 31.55 24.12 -11.17
CA ASN A 199 31.08 25.48 -10.85
C ASN A 199 32.15 26.34 -10.18
N ASP A 200 33.16 25.72 -9.53
CA ASP A 200 34.29 26.42 -8.93
C ASP A 200 35.38 26.79 -9.96
N LEU A 201 35.34 26.23 -11.17
CA LEU A 201 36.21 26.61 -12.28
C LEU A 201 35.81 27.99 -12.81
N LEU A 202 36.74 28.96 -12.74
CA LEU A 202 36.57 30.40 -13.03
C LEU A 202 35.93 30.77 -14.39
N ALA A 203 35.73 29.81 -15.30
CA ALA A 203 35.17 30.03 -16.63
C ALA A 203 34.30 28.86 -17.15
N GLY A 204 34.01 27.86 -16.31
CA GLY A 204 33.25 26.67 -16.70
C GLY A 204 31.85 26.66 -16.09
N SER A 205 30.92 26.02 -16.79
CA SER A 205 29.61 25.68 -16.25
C SER A 205 29.32 24.20 -16.45
N ALA A 206 28.58 23.61 -15.51
CA ALA A 206 28.15 22.23 -15.61
C ALA A 206 27.24 22.08 -16.84
N GLY A 207 27.62 21.18 -17.75
CA GLY A 207 26.83 20.88 -18.93
C GLY A 207 25.56 20.11 -18.59
N ILE A 208 24.58 20.14 -19.50
CA ILE A 208 23.27 19.48 -19.30
C ILE A 208 23.39 17.97 -19.04
N GLY A 209 24.40 17.31 -19.61
CA GLY A 209 24.67 15.89 -19.39
C GLY A 209 24.90 15.57 -17.91
N LEU A 210 25.55 16.47 -17.18
CA LEU A 210 25.89 16.29 -15.77
C LEU A 210 24.64 16.41 -14.88
N TYR A 211 23.75 17.36 -15.17
CA TYR A 211 22.45 17.47 -14.50
C TYR A 211 21.51 16.28 -14.80
N VAL A 212 21.46 15.82 -16.05
CA VAL A 212 20.67 14.64 -16.43
C VAL A 212 21.22 13.39 -15.72
N MET A 213 22.54 13.25 -15.62
CA MET A 213 23.18 12.15 -14.91
C MET A 213 22.84 12.14 -13.42
N ALA A 214 22.90 13.30 -12.76
CA ALA A 214 22.52 13.45 -11.35
C ALA A 214 21.03 13.13 -11.15
N GLY A 215 20.16 13.68 -12.00
CA GLY A 215 18.72 13.43 -11.96
C GLY A 215 18.36 11.95 -12.17
N ALA A 216 18.99 11.29 -13.15
CA ALA A 216 18.81 9.87 -13.40
C ALA A 216 19.27 9.02 -12.20
N SER A 217 20.39 9.38 -11.58
CA SER A 217 20.91 8.69 -10.39
C SER A 217 19.94 8.81 -9.21
N ILE A 218 19.42 10.00 -8.93
CA ILE A 218 18.41 10.21 -7.88
C ILE A 218 17.14 9.41 -8.17
N ALA A 219 16.65 9.44 -9.42
CA ALA A 219 15.48 8.68 -9.83
C ALA A 219 15.69 7.16 -9.64
N LEU A 220 16.87 6.64 -9.97
CA LEU A 220 17.22 5.23 -9.73
C LEU A 220 17.25 4.88 -8.24
N ILE A 221 17.71 5.77 -7.36
CA ILE A 221 17.66 5.57 -5.90
C ILE A 221 16.20 5.44 -5.44
N VAL A 222 15.32 6.34 -5.88
CA VAL A 222 13.90 6.32 -5.52
C VAL A 222 13.22 5.05 -6.03
N LEU A 223 13.45 4.69 -7.29
CA LEU A 223 12.90 3.47 -7.89
C LEU A 223 13.40 2.20 -7.19
N GLY A 224 14.70 2.14 -6.88
CA GLY A 224 15.30 1.03 -6.14
C GLY A 224 14.72 0.90 -4.73
N ALA A 225 14.52 2.02 -4.02
CA ALA A 225 13.90 2.02 -2.70
C ALA A 225 12.44 1.57 -2.74
N LEU A 226 11.66 2.04 -3.72
CA LEU A 226 10.28 1.60 -3.95
C LEU A 226 10.20 0.09 -4.27
N GLN A 227 11.15 -0.42 -5.06
CA GLN A 227 11.23 -1.84 -5.37
C GLN A 227 11.51 -2.70 -4.13
N LEU A 228 12.47 -2.27 -3.28
CA LEU A 228 12.76 -2.94 -2.01
C LEU A 228 11.58 -2.90 -1.04
N PHE A 229 10.86 -1.78 -0.98
CA PHE A 229 9.66 -1.64 -0.15
C PHE A 229 8.55 -2.59 -0.60
N ASN A 230 8.31 -2.70 -1.91
CA ASN A 230 7.36 -3.65 -2.48
C ASN A 230 7.70 -5.11 -2.17
N LEU A 231 8.99 -5.46 -2.13
CA LEU A 231 9.43 -6.80 -1.77
C LEU A 231 9.24 -7.11 -0.28
N ARG A 232 9.45 -6.13 0.59
CA ARG A 232 9.29 -6.30 2.05
C ARG A 232 7.85 -6.61 2.44
N ILE A 233 6.87 -6.02 1.75
CA ILE A 233 5.45 -6.15 2.09
C ILE A 233 4.86 -7.47 1.60
N SER A 234 5.49 -8.14 0.63
CA SER A 234 4.96 -9.41 0.11
C SER A 234 4.96 -10.46 1.24
N PRO A 235 3.79 -10.80 1.83
CA PRO A 235 3.76 -11.68 2.98
C PRO A 235 4.36 -13.02 2.58
N LYS A 236 5.32 -13.51 3.37
CA LYS A 236 5.85 -14.87 3.21
C LYS A 236 4.65 -15.79 3.36
N GLY A 237 4.13 -16.27 2.22
CA GLY A 237 3.02 -17.21 2.18
C GLY A 237 3.36 -18.32 3.14
N LYS A 238 2.50 -18.52 4.14
CA LYS A 238 2.61 -19.63 5.09
C LYS A 238 2.85 -20.87 4.24
N SER A 239 4.04 -21.45 4.35
CA SER A 239 4.33 -22.71 3.67
C SER A 239 3.24 -23.68 4.09
N SER A 240 2.59 -24.30 3.10
CA SER A 240 1.49 -25.25 3.29
C SER A 240 1.97 -26.58 3.89
N ALA A 241 2.88 -26.53 4.86
CA ALA A 241 3.43 -27.67 5.59
C ALA A 241 2.38 -28.41 6.45
N TRP A 242 1.10 -28.09 6.32
CA TRP A 242 -0.01 -28.70 7.06
C TRP A 242 -1.06 -29.37 6.16
N GLN A 243 -0.81 -29.57 4.85
CA GLN A 243 -1.75 -30.27 3.96
C GLN A 243 -1.45 -31.75 3.71
N SER A 244 -0.54 -32.38 4.47
CA SER A 244 -0.36 -33.83 4.46
C SER A 244 -0.59 -34.42 5.85
N ARG A 245 -1.86 -34.63 6.20
CA ARG A 245 -2.29 -35.66 7.15
C ARG A 245 -3.62 -36.24 6.68
#